data_AF-A0A1F7R303-F1
#
_entry.id   AF-A0A1F7R303-F1
#
_cell.length_a   1.000
_cell.length_b   1.000
_cell.length_c   1.000
_cell.angle_alpha   90.00
_cell.angle_beta   90.00
_cell.angle_gamma   90.00
#
_symmetry.space_group_name_H-M   'P 1'
#
loop_
_entity.id
_entity.type
_entity.pdbx_description
1 polymer ?
#
loop_
_entity_poly.entity_id
_entity_poly.type
_entity_poly.pdbx_seq_one_letter_code
_entity_poly.pdbx_strand_id
1 'polypeptide(L)'
;MSSGGLIIIIGLIISATLVFTWLVWQPYRKSRKKAKIAASQIPPVSRSTLLERAQEEVDHIFNDEFREELRNRGRLHFEKVIGENAMFLQQDLRETTTQLNDYMRTEITRTLQEEFKKYQQSISDAKQLALDSIEKTVTTIEQQRHFLETQLQAQAEAQKTRIIERFEQEMASIINHYVLRAIGNQIDLSDQLEYILAELENNKKAIFEDVKAGI
;
A
#
# COMPACT_ATOMS: atom_id res chain seq x y z
N MET A 1 -78.68 -36.69 15.67
CA MET A 1 -78.34 -37.36 16.94
C MET A 1 -79.40 -36.98 17.96
N SER A 2 -80.01 -37.97 18.62
CA SER A 2 -81.26 -37.84 19.37
C SER A 2 -81.11 -36.99 20.64
N SER A 3 -82.06 -36.10 20.88
CA SER A 3 -82.14 -35.22 22.06
C SER A 3 -82.12 -35.98 23.40
N GLY A 4 -82.50 -37.26 23.42
CA GLY A 4 -82.38 -38.13 24.59
C GLY A 4 -80.94 -38.50 24.98
N GLY A 5 -80.00 -38.56 24.02
CA GLY A 5 -78.60 -38.89 24.30
C GLY A 5 -77.85 -37.77 25.04
N LEU A 6 -78.21 -36.50 24.77
CA LEU A 6 -77.59 -35.34 25.41
C LEU A 6 -77.95 -35.24 26.90
N ILE A 7 -79.17 -35.61 27.29
CA ILE A 7 -79.62 -35.55 28.70
C ILE A 7 -78.83 -36.54 29.57
N ILE A 8 -78.52 -37.73 29.04
CA ILE A 8 -77.75 -38.75 29.76
C ILE A 8 -76.30 -38.32 29.95
N ILE A 9 -75.69 -37.71 28.92
CA ILE A 9 -74.30 -37.22 29.00
C ILE A 9 -74.19 -36.05 29.99
N ILE A 10 -75.13 -35.12 29.96
CA ILE A 10 -75.16 -33.99 30.92
C ILE A 10 -75.35 -34.51 32.36
N GLY A 11 -76.23 -35.50 32.55
CA GLY A 11 -76.43 -36.14 33.86
C GLY A 11 -75.16 -36.79 34.41
N LEU A 12 -74.39 -37.48 33.57
CA LEU A 12 -73.12 -38.11 33.95
C LEU A 12 -72.07 -37.08 34.37
N ILE A 13 -71.95 -35.97 33.63
CA ILE A 13 -71.00 -34.88 33.95
C ILE A 13 -71.34 -34.22 35.28
N ILE A 14 -72.62 -33.99 35.57
CA ILE A 14 -73.06 -33.42 36.85
C ILE A 14 -72.79 -34.38 38.02
N SER A 15 -73.00 -35.70 37.84
CA SER A 15 -72.65 -36.66 38.90
C SER A 15 -71.14 -36.74 39.16
N ALA A 16 -70.32 -36.68 38.10
CA ALA A 16 -68.87 -36.76 38.22
C ALA A 16 -68.30 -35.53 38.94
N THR A 17 -68.83 -34.35 38.63
CA THR A 17 -68.43 -33.09 39.30
C THR A 17 -68.86 -33.05 40.77
N LEU A 18 -70.03 -33.59 41.12
CA LEU A 18 -70.45 -33.70 42.53
C LEU A 18 -69.58 -34.68 43.33
N VAL A 19 -69.19 -35.81 42.73
CA VAL A 19 -68.28 -36.77 43.39
C VAL A 19 -66.88 -36.18 43.55
N PHE A 20 -66.37 -35.47 42.55
CA PHE A 20 -65.04 -34.84 42.62
C PHE A 20 -64.98 -33.73 43.67
N THR A 21 -66.00 -32.87 43.73
CA THR A 21 -66.08 -31.82 44.76
C THR A 21 -66.22 -32.40 46.17
N TRP A 22 -66.94 -33.51 46.35
CA TRP A 22 -67.02 -34.22 47.63
C TRP A 22 -65.67 -34.84 48.04
N LEU A 23 -64.94 -35.44 47.10
CA LEU A 23 -63.66 -36.12 47.36
C LEU A 23 -62.53 -35.11 47.68
N VAL A 24 -62.54 -33.94 47.05
CA VAL A 24 -61.61 -32.83 47.38
C VAL A 24 -61.93 -32.19 48.74
N TRP A 25 -63.20 -32.20 49.18
CA TRP A 25 -63.59 -31.61 50.46
C TRP A 25 -63.38 -32.54 51.67
N GLN A 26 -63.36 -33.85 51.46
CA GLN A 26 -63.14 -34.86 52.51
C GLN A 26 -61.80 -34.70 53.29
N PRO A 27 -60.64 -34.38 52.67
CA PRO A 27 -59.40 -34.16 53.41
C PRO A 27 -59.39 -32.86 54.23
N TYR A 28 -60.14 -31.84 53.84
CA TYR A 28 -60.23 -30.57 54.60
C TYR A 28 -61.01 -30.70 55.92
N ARG A 29 -62.02 -31.59 55.98
CA ARG A 29 -62.82 -31.80 57.21
C ARG A 29 -62.08 -32.60 58.29
N LYS A 30 -61.11 -33.46 57.92
CA LYS A 30 -60.28 -34.21 58.88
C LYS A 30 -59.13 -33.39 59.47
N SER A 31 -58.70 -32.31 58.82
CA SER A 31 -57.61 -31.46 59.32
C SER A 31 -58.04 -30.49 60.45
N ARG A 32 -59.31 -30.05 60.47
CA ARG A 32 -59.82 -29.16 61.54
C ARG A 32 -60.07 -29.83 62.90
N LYS A 33 -60.20 -31.17 62.97
CA LYS A 33 -60.34 -31.89 64.26
C LYS A 33 -59.00 -32.28 64.89
N LYS A 34 -57.91 -32.39 64.10
CA LYS A 34 -56.56 -32.59 64.65
C LYS A 34 -55.93 -31.30 65.18
N ALA A 35 -56.29 -30.14 64.64
CA ALA A 35 -55.81 -28.84 65.13
C ALA A 35 -56.36 -28.44 66.52
N LYS A 36 -57.49 -28.98 66.97
CA LYS A 36 -58.06 -28.70 68.32
C LYS A 36 -57.61 -29.68 69.42
N ILE A 37 -57.02 -30.82 69.06
CA ILE A 37 -56.54 -31.83 70.02
C ILE A 37 -55.02 -31.70 70.26
N ALA A 38 -54.28 -31.14 69.31
CA ALA A 38 -52.84 -30.86 69.47
C ALA A 38 -52.53 -29.56 70.24
N ALA A 39 -53.53 -28.69 70.49
CA ALA A 39 -53.35 -27.43 71.21
C ALA A 39 -53.42 -27.56 72.75
N SER A 40 -53.76 -28.74 73.29
CA SER A 40 -53.91 -28.97 74.73
C SER A 40 -52.76 -29.75 75.38
N GLN A 41 -51.65 -29.96 74.67
CA GLN A 41 -50.43 -30.61 75.20
C GLN A 41 -49.16 -29.89 74.74
N ILE A 42 -49.17 -28.56 74.75
CA ILE A 42 -47.96 -27.76 74.55
C ILE A 42 -47.49 -27.32 75.94
N PRO A 43 -46.38 -27.86 76.49
CA PRO A 43 -45.77 -27.32 77.70
C PRO A 43 -45.42 -25.84 77.48
N PRO A 44 -45.36 -24.99 78.52
CA PRO A 44 -45.10 -23.56 78.34
C PRO A 44 -43.78 -23.38 77.58
N VAL A 45 -43.89 -22.91 76.34
CA VAL A 45 -42.76 -22.70 75.45
C VAL A 45 -42.00 -21.49 75.98
N SER A 46 -40.98 -21.73 76.79
CA SER A 46 -40.03 -20.68 77.15
C SER A 46 -39.22 -20.32 75.90
N ARG A 47 -38.81 -19.06 75.77
CA ARG A 47 -37.93 -18.62 74.67
C ARG A 47 -36.70 -19.52 74.53
N SER A 48 -36.18 -20.08 75.62
CA SER A 48 -35.03 -21.00 75.60
C SER A 48 -35.32 -22.30 74.85
N THR A 49 -36.51 -22.89 74.99
CA THR A 49 -36.87 -24.16 74.30
C THR A 49 -37.12 -23.98 72.79
N LEU A 50 -37.56 -22.80 72.34
CA LEU A 50 -37.64 -22.47 70.91
C LEU A 50 -36.26 -22.25 70.30
N LEU A 51 -35.39 -21.57 71.04
CA LEU A 51 -34.01 -21.35 70.61
C LEU A 51 -33.26 -22.67 70.50
N GLU A 52 -33.44 -23.58 71.46
CA GLU A 52 -32.80 -24.90 71.44
C GLU A 52 -33.27 -25.78 70.27
N ARG A 53 -34.58 -25.82 69.98
CA ARG A 53 -35.11 -26.54 68.82
C ARG A 53 -34.71 -25.90 67.48
N ALA A 54 -34.66 -24.57 67.41
CA ALA A 54 -34.17 -23.87 66.22
C ALA A 54 -32.68 -24.13 66.02
N GLN A 55 -31.89 -24.24 67.10
CA GLN A 55 -30.47 -24.59 67.04
C GLN A 55 -30.27 -26.00 66.48
N GLU A 56 -31.02 -26.98 67.00
CA GLU A 56 -30.97 -28.38 66.57
C GLU A 56 -31.44 -28.56 65.10
N GLU A 57 -32.45 -27.80 64.69
CA GLU A 57 -32.95 -27.78 63.31
C GLU A 57 -31.95 -27.12 62.35
N VAL A 58 -31.26 -26.05 62.78
CA VAL A 58 -30.16 -25.43 62.01
C VAL A 58 -28.99 -26.40 61.85
N ASP A 59 -28.63 -27.14 62.90
CA ASP A 59 -27.54 -28.12 62.87
C ASP A 59 -27.86 -29.31 61.94
N HIS A 60 -29.13 -29.71 61.82
CA HIS A 60 -29.55 -30.70 60.81
C HIS A 60 -29.62 -30.12 59.39
N ILE A 61 -30.16 -28.91 59.20
CA ILE A 61 -30.28 -28.29 57.87
C ILE A 61 -28.90 -28.02 57.26
N PHE A 62 -27.90 -27.71 58.09
CA PHE A 62 -26.49 -27.55 57.70
C PHE A 62 -25.62 -28.71 58.20
N ASN A 63 -26.13 -29.94 58.10
CA ASN A 63 -25.36 -31.11 58.46
C ASN A 63 -24.09 -31.27 57.59
N ASP A 64 -23.16 -32.12 58.03
CA ASP A 64 -21.91 -32.35 57.32
C ASP A 64 -22.13 -32.89 55.90
N GLU A 65 -23.21 -33.62 55.65
CA GLU A 65 -23.61 -34.11 54.33
C GLU A 65 -23.97 -32.97 53.36
N PHE A 66 -24.75 -31.98 53.79
CA PHE A 66 -25.07 -30.79 52.99
C PHE A 66 -23.82 -29.94 52.71
N ARG A 67 -22.91 -29.83 53.69
CA ARG A 67 -21.62 -29.14 53.50
C ARG A 67 -20.74 -29.86 52.49
N GLU A 68 -20.73 -31.20 52.51
CA GLU A 68 -20.02 -32.01 51.52
C GLU A 68 -20.66 -31.91 50.13
N GLU A 69 -21.99 -31.95 50.01
CA GLU A 69 -22.69 -31.75 48.73
C GLU A 69 -22.43 -30.35 48.17
N LEU A 70 -22.50 -29.30 49.00
CA LEU A 70 -22.19 -27.94 48.59
C LEU A 70 -20.73 -27.81 48.15
N ARG A 71 -19.79 -28.45 48.85
CA ARG A 71 -18.37 -28.47 48.47
C ARG A 71 -18.15 -29.22 47.15
N ASN A 72 -18.81 -30.36 46.96
CA ASN A 72 -18.71 -31.15 45.74
C ASN A 72 -19.35 -30.44 44.54
N ARG A 73 -20.54 -29.85 44.72
CA ARG A 73 -21.21 -29.03 43.69
C ARG A 73 -20.42 -27.77 43.39
N GLY A 74 -19.85 -27.12 44.40
CA GLY A 74 -18.95 -25.99 44.24
C GLY A 74 -17.73 -26.37 43.40
N ARG A 75 -17.04 -27.47 43.75
CA ARG A 75 -15.90 -27.99 42.98
C ARG A 75 -16.28 -28.29 41.53
N LEU A 76 -17.38 -29.02 41.30
CA LEU A 76 -17.86 -29.35 39.96
C LEU A 76 -18.21 -28.09 39.16
N HIS A 77 -18.87 -27.12 39.78
CA HIS A 77 -19.20 -25.86 39.13
C HIS A 77 -17.94 -25.05 38.79
N PHE A 78 -16.96 -24.98 39.70
CA PHE A 78 -15.69 -24.31 39.41
C PHE A 78 -14.91 -24.99 38.30
N GLU A 79 -14.81 -26.32 38.32
CA GLU A 79 -14.15 -27.10 37.27
C GLU A 79 -14.82 -26.87 35.91
N LYS A 80 -16.16 -26.87 35.87
CA LYS A 80 -16.93 -26.55 34.68
C LYS A 80 -16.65 -25.13 34.18
N VAL A 81 -16.72 -24.13 35.05
CA VAL A 81 -16.49 -22.72 34.69
C VAL A 81 -15.05 -22.49 34.22
N ILE A 82 -14.06 -23.12 34.86
CA ILE A 82 -12.65 -23.04 34.42
C ILE A 82 -12.48 -23.70 33.06
N GLY A 83 -13.08 -24.87 32.84
CA GLY A 83 -13.03 -25.56 31.54
C GLY A 83 -13.68 -24.76 30.42
N GLU A 84 -14.87 -24.19 30.67
CA GLU A 84 -15.58 -23.32 29.72
C GLU A 84 -14.78 -22.05 29.42
N ASN A 85 -14.24 -21.37 30.44
CA ASN A 85 -13.43 -20.16 30.23
C ASN A 85 -12.11 -20.45 29.51
N ALA A 86 -11.44 -21.57 29.80
CA ALA A 86 -10.24 -21.98 29.08
C ALA A 86 -10.54 -22.29 27.61
N MET A 87 -11.69 -22.93 27.35
CA MET A 87 -12.16 -23.20 25.99
C MET A 87 -12.44 -21.90 25.23
N PHE A 88 -13.15 -20.93 25.83
CA PHE A 88 -13.39 -19.63 25.21
C PHE A 88 -12.11 -18.86 24.94
N LEU A 89 -11.19 -18.80 25.91
CA LEU A 89 -9.91 -18.15 25.70
C LEU A 89 -9.12 -18.79 24.55
N GLN A 90 -9.09 -20.12 24.47
CA GLN A 90 -8.41 -20.81 23.39
C GLN A 90 -9.06 -20.53 22.03
N GLN A 91 -10.40 -20.46 21.99
CA GLN A 91 -11.14 -20.09 20.80
C GLN A 91 -10.79 -18.65 20.37
N ASP A 92 -10.86 -17.69 21.29
CA ASP A 92 -10.55 -16.28 21.03
C ASP A 92 -9.12 -16.09 20.56
N LEU A 93 -8.15 -16.79 21.17
CA LEU A 93 -6.75 -16.74 20.73
C LEU A 93 -6.58 -17.30 19.32
N ARG A 94 -7.29 -18.38 18.98
CA ARG A 94 -7.25 -18.96 17.64
C ARG A 94 -7.89 -18.04 16.60
N GLU A 95 -9.03 -17.45 16.92
CA GLU A 95 -9.73 -16.49 16.07
C GLU A 95 -8.85 -15.24 15.85
N THR A 96 -8.32 -14.66 16.93
CA THR A 96 -7.41 -13.51 16.89
C THR A 96 -6.15 -13.83 16.07
N THR A 97 -5.56 -15.01 16.24
CA THR A 97 -4.38 -15.44 15.46
C THR A 97 -4.70 -15.51 13.96
N THR A 98 -5.88 -16.02 13.61
CA THR A 98 -6.33 -16.12 12.22
C THR A 98 -6.57 -14.74 11.62
N GLN A 99 -7.32 -13.89 12.32
CA GLN A 99 -7.59 -12.51 11.90
C GLN A 99 -6.30 -11.69 11.76
N LEU A 100 -5.37 -11.84 12.70
CA LEU A 100 -4.08 -11.15 12.64
C LEU A 100 -3.27 -11.62 11.42
N ASN A 101 -3.22 -12.93 11.15
CA ASN A 101 -2.53 -13.46 9.98
C ASN A 101 -3.14 -12.96 8.66
N ASP A 102 -4.46 -12.92 8.56
CA ASP A 102 -5.17 -12.42 7.37
C ASP A 102 -4.97 -10.91 7.18
N TYR A 103 -5.06 -10.14 8.27
CA TYR A 103 -4.76 -8.71 8.28
C TYR A 103 -3.32 -8.45 7.83
N MET A 104 -2.34 -9.15 8.41
CA MET A 104 -0.93 -9.02 8.05
C MET A 104 -0.68 -9.35 6.58
N ARG A 105 -1.26 -10.43 6.04
CA ARG A 105 -1.13 -10.77 4.61
C ARG A 105 -1.69 -9.68 3.71
N THR A 106 -2.88 -9.19 4.05
CA THR A 106 -3.55 -8.14 3.28
C THR A 106 -2.74 -6.87 3.30
N GLU A 107 -2.27 -6.45 4.48
CA GLU A 107 -1.55 -5.21 4.67
C GLU A 107 -0.15 -5.25 4.05
N ILE A 108 0.57 -6.37 4.18
CA ILE A 108 1.84 -6.59 3.48
C ILE A 108 1.62 -6.53 1.97
N THR A 109 0.60 -7.20 1.45
CA THR A 109 0.31 -7.21 0.00
C THR A 109 -0.03 -5.81 -0.50
N ARG A 110 -0.88 -5.08 0.22
CA ARG A 110 -1.26 -3.69 -0.08
C ARG A 110 -0.04 -2.78 -0.10
N THR A 111 0.77 -2.83 0.96
CA THR A 111 1.97 -2.00 1.09
C THR A 111 2.97 -2.32 -0.01
N LEU A 112 3.22 -3.61 -0.29
CA LEU A 112 4.10 -4.01 -1.38
C LEU A 112 3.59 -3.51 -2.74
N GLN A 113 2.30 -3.64 -3.03
CA GLN A 113 1.71 -3.13 -4.28
C GLN A 113 1.85 -1.61 -4.41
N GLU A 114 1.63 -0.86 -3.33
CA GLU A 114 1.81 0.59 -3.29
C GLU A 114 3.27 0.99 -3.54
N GLU A 115 4.22 0.33 -2.86
CA GLU A 115 5.65 0.59 -3.06
C GLU A 115 6.12 0.17 -4.45
N PHE A 116 5.67 -0.97 -5.00
CA PHE A 116 5.98 -1.35 -6.38
C PHE A 116 5.45 -0.34 -7.39
N LYS A 117 4.25 0.19 -7.17
CA LYS A 117 3.69 1.24 -8.04
C LYS A 117 4.52 2.51 -8.00
N LYS A 118 4.95 2.94 -6.80
CA LYS A 118 5.87 4.09 -6.64
C LYS A 118 7.21 3.84 -7.32
N TYR A 119 7.80 2.66 -7.15
CA TYR A 119 9.05 2.29 -7.82
C TYR A 119 8.91 2.26 -9.33
N GLN A 120 7.84 1.67 -9.86
CA GLN A 120 7.57 1.67 -11.30
C GLN A 120 7.46 3.10 -11.85
N GLN A 121 6.78 3.99 -11.14
CA GLN A 121 6.68 5.39 -11.52
C GLN A 121 8.04 6.08 -11.48
N SER A 122 8.81 5.93 -10.40
CA SER A 122 10.15 6.50 -10.27
C SER A 122 11.11 6.01 -11.37
N ILE A 123 11.07 4.72 -11.72
CA ILE A 123 11.86 4.15 -12.83
C ILE A 123 11.41 4.75 -14.16
N SER A 124 10.10 4.90 -14.38
CA SER A 124 9.57 5.53 -15.60
C SER A 124 10.02 6.98 -15.73
N ASP A 125 9.96 7.75 -14.64
CA ASP A 125 10.38 9.14 -14.60
C ASP A 125 11.88 9.28 -14.83
N ALA A 126 12.69 8.42 -14.19
CA ALA A 126 14.14 8.37 -14.39
C ALA A 126 14.50 8.00 -15.84
N LYS A 127 13.77 7.05 -16.44
CA LYS A 127 13.94 6.69 -17.86
C LYS A 127 13.61 7.89 -18.76
N GLN A 128 12.52 8.60 -18.50
CA GLN A 128 12.13 9.77 -19.29
C GLN A 128 13.16 10.89 -19.17
N LEU A 129 13.67 11.14 -17.96
CA LEU A 129 14.73 12.12 -17.72
C LEU A 129 16.04 11.75 -18.43
N ALA A 130 16.39 10.45 -18.45
CA ALA A 130 17.56 9.98 -19.18
C ALA A 130 17.39 10.16 -20.70
N LEU A 131 16.20 9.86 -21.25
CA LEU A 131 15.90 10.09 -22.67
C LEU A 131 16.01 11.58 -23.03
N ASP A 132 15.41 12.46 -22.24
CA ASP A 132 15.49 13.92 -22.44
C ASP A 132 16.94 14.42 -22.35
N SER A 133 17.72 13.90 -21.39
CA SER A 133 19.14 14.25 -21.25
C SER A 133 19.97 13.78 -22.44
N ILE A 134 19.69 12.60 -23.00
CA ILE A 134 20.35 12.09 -24.20
C ILE A 134 19.98 12.96 -25.41
N GLU A 135 18.70 13.28 -25.59
CA GLU A 135 18.24 14.16 -26.67
C GLU A 135 18.90 15.54 -26.59
N LYS A 136 18.96 16.13 -25.39
CA LYS A 136 19.66 17.40 -25.14
C LYS A 136 21.16 17.30 -25.43
N THR A 137 21.78 16.17 -25.12
CA THR A 137 23.20 15.94 -25.41
C THR A 137 23.43 15.83 -26.92
N VAL A 138 22.59 15.09 -27.64
CA VAL A 138 22.66 14.97 -29.11
C VAL A 138 22.50 16.33 -29.77
N THR A 139 21.51 17.12 -29.37
CA THR A 139 21.29 18.46 -29.92
C THR A 139 22.46 19.41 -29.63
N THR A 140 23.04 19.35 -28.42
CA THR A 140 24.22 20.15 -28.07
C THR A 140 25.45 19.73 -28.89
N ILE A 141 25.67 18.43 -29.09
CA ILE A 141 26.76 17.92 -29.92
C ILE A 141 26.59 18.39 -31.37
N GLU A 142 25.38 18.35 -31.90
CA GLU A 142 25.12 18.79 -33.28
C GLU A 142 25.37 20.29 -33.44
N GLN A 143 24.96 21.11 -32.47
CA GLN A 143 25.29 22.54 -32.44
C GLN A 143 26.80 22.80 -32.36
N GLN A 144 27.52 22.05 -31.51
CA GLN A 144 28.97 22.15 -31.41
C GLN A 144 29.66 21.74 -32.71
N ARG A 145 29.17 20.68 -33.37
CA ARG A 145 29.69 20.21 -34.66
C ARG A 145 29.55 21.29 -35.73
N HIS A 146 28.36 21.87 -35.89
CA HIS A 146 28.12 22.93 -36.86
C HIS A 146 28.98 24.17 -36.56
N PHE A 147 29.12 24.54 -35.28
CA PHE A 147 29.97 25.66 -34.88
C PHE A 147 31.45 25.42 -35.23
N LEU A 148 31.97 24.23 -34.92
CA LEU A 148 33.34 23.83 -35.25
C LEU A 148 33.57 23.80 -36.76
N GLU A 149 32.62 23.28 -37.53
CA GLU A 149 32.68 23.27 -39.00
C GLU A 149 32.77 24.69 -39.57
N THR A 150 31.93 25.61 -39.06
CA THR A 150 31.95 27.02 -39.46
C THR A 150 33.28 27.69 -39.09
N GLN A 151 33.80 27.43 -37.90
CA GLN A 151 35.09 27.98 -37.47
C GLN A 151 36.26 27.44 -38.30
N LEU A 152 36.28 26.14 -38.58
CA LEU A 152 37.31 25.51 -39.39
C LEU A 152 37.29 26.07 -40.81
N GLN A 153 36.12 26.26 -41.40
CA GLN A 153 36.00 26.84 -42.73
C GLN A 153 36.49 28.29 -42.77
N ALA A 154 36.10 29.11 -41.78
CA ALA A 154 36.59 30.48 -41.67
C ALA A 154 38.12 30.55 -41.48
N GLN A 155 38.70 29.64 -40.69
CA GLN A 155 40.15 29.54 -40.53
C GLN A 155 40.86 29.08 -41.81
N ALA A 156 40.29 28.11 -42.52
CA ALA A 156 40.84 27.63 -43.79
C ALA A 156 40.83 28.74 -44.85
N GLU A 157 39.75 29.51 -44.96
CA GLU A 157 39.66 30.68 -45.84
C GLU A 157 40.66 31.77 -45.45
N ALA A 158 40.77 32.09 -44.16
CA ALA A 158 41.75 33.06 -43.68
C ALA A 158 43.19 32.63 -43.96
N GLN A 159 43.51 31.33 -43.80
CA GLN A 159 44.82 30.78 -44.15
C GLN A 159 45.07 30.82 -45.65
N LYS A 160 44.09 30.44 -46.48
CA LYS A 160 44.18 30.52 -47.94
C LYS A 160 44.50 31.95 -48.38
N THR A 161 43.79 32.94 -47.85
CA THR A 161 44.03 34.36 -48.16
C THR A 161 45.44 34.79 -47.75
N ARG A 162 45.90 34.44 -46.54
CA ARG A 162 47.28 34.74 -46.10
C ARG A 162 48.35 34.11 -47.00
N ILE A 163 48.13 32.87 -47.45
CA ILE A 163 49.06 32.18 -48.35
C ILE A 163 49.10 32.90 -49.70
N ILE A 164 47.94 33.29 -50.25
CA ILE A 164 47.86 34.04 -51.50
C ILE A 164 48.56 35.40 -51.37
N GLU A 165 48.29 36.17 -50.31
CA GLU A 165 48.94 37.47 -50.06
C GLU A 165 50.47 37.34 -49.99
N ARG A 166 50.96 36.32 -49.28
CA ARG A 166 52.41 36.06 -49.19
C ARG A 166 52.98 35.65 -50.55
N PHE A 167 52.28 34.79 -51.28
CA PHE A 167 52.69 34.37 -52.62
C PHE A 167 52.75 35.56 -53.58
N GLU A 168 51.78 36.47 -53.55
CA GLU A 168 51.79 37.70 -54.37
C GLU A 168 52.99 38.59 -54.05
N GLN A 169 53.30 38.78 -52.76
CA GLN A 169 54.47 39.55 -52.32
C GLN A 169 55.80 38.90 -52.77
N GLU A 170 55.93 37.58 -52.59
CA GLU A 170 57.12 36.84 -53.01
C GLU A 170 57.25 36.82 -54.54
N MET A 171 56.16 36.62 -55.29
CA MET A 171 56.15 36.66 -56.75
C MET A 171 56.58 38.02 -57.30
N ALA A 172 56.12 39.14 -56.71
CA ALA A 172 56.55 40.46 -57.13
C ALA A 172 58.08 40.63 -56.98
N SER A 173 58.65 40.11 -55.89
CA SER A 173 60.10 40.12 -55.65
C SER A 173 60.86 39.20 -56.61
N ILE A 174 60.35 37.98 -56.84
CA ILE A 174 60.94 36.98 -57.74
C ILE A 174 60.91 37.49 -59.18
N ILE A 175 59.77 37.97 -59.66
CA ILE A 175 59.64 38.53 -61.02
C ILE A 175 60.59 39.72 -61.18
N ASN A 176 60.64 40.65 -60.22
CA ASN A 176 61.59 41.77 -60.28
C ASN A 176 63.05 41.27 -60.37
N HIS A 177 63.43 40.27 -59.59
CA HIS A 177 64.77 39.66 -59.65
C HIS A 177 65.06 38.96 -60.99
N TYR A 178 64.10 38.19 -61.52
CA TYR A 178 64.26 37.48 -62.80
C TYR A 178 64.24 38.41 -64.00
N VAL A 179 63.41 39.46 -63.99
CA VAL A 179 63.36 40.50 -65.02
C VAL A 179 64.68 41.28 -65.05
N LEU A 180 65.18 41.72 -63.90
CA LEU A 180 66.50 42.38 -63.81
C LEU A 180 67.65 41.46 -64.25
N ARG A 181 67.59 40.16 -63.98
CA ARG A 181 68.60 39.19 -64.40
C ARG A 181 68.51 38.84 -65.89
N ALA A 182 67.30 38.79 -66.45
CA ALA A 182 67.05 38.52 -67.87
C ALA A 182 67.40 39.74 -68.74
N ILE A 183 67.19 40.96 -68.25
CA ILE A 183 67.52 42.22 -68.95
C ILE A 183 68.99 42.59 -68.75
N GLY A 184 69.55 42.28 -67.58
CA GLY A 184 70.85 42.79 -67.12
C GLY A 184 72.08 42.32 -67.90
N ASN A 185 71.95 41.49 -68.95
CA ASN A 185 73.13 41.04 -69.69
C ASN A 185 73.09 41.14 -71.22
N GLN A 186 71.99 41.54 -71.86
CA GLN A 186 72.01 41.91 -73.29
C GLN A 186 70.64 42.44 -73.77
N ILE A 187 70.66 43.64 -74.35
CA ILE A 187 69.63 44.27 -75.22
C ILE A 187 68.61 45.18 -74.50
N ASP A 188 68.58 46.44 -74.94
CA ASP A 188 67.63 47.49 -74.57
C ASP A 188 66.22 47.15 -75.10
N LEU A 189 65.31 46.86 -74.18
CA LEU A 189 63.89 46.53 -74.42
C LEU A 189 62.96 47.40 -73.56
N SER A 190 63.40 48.61 -73.23
CA SER A 190 62.68 49.54 -72.36
C SER A 190 61.24 49.80 -72.85
N ASP A 191 61.04 49.88 -74.16
CA ASP A 191 59.70 50.09 -74.77
C ASP A 191 58.78 48.85 -74.75
N GLN A 192 59.34 47.63 -74.65
CA GLN A 192 58.55 46.39 -74.63
C GLN A 192 58.18 45.94 -73.22
N LEU A 193 58.94 46.37 -72.20
CA LEU A 193 58.61 46.11 -70.80
C LEU A 193 57.33 46.79 -70.34
N GLU A 194 57.10 48.02 -70.80
CA GLU A 194 55.85 48.75 -70.51
C GLU A 194 54.64 47.99 -71.06
N TYR A 195 54.77 47.40 -72.27
CA TYR A 195 53.74 46.59 -72.89
C TYR A 195 53.51 45.26 -72.15
N ILE A 196 54.58 44.53 -71.80
CA ILE A 196 54.48 43.25 -71.08
C ILE A 196 53.94 43.45 -69.66
N LEU A 197 54.36 44.51 -68.95
CA LEU A 197 53.83 44.85 -67.63
C LEU A 197 52.35 45.23 -67.71
N ALA A 198 51.96 46.05 -68.69
CA ALA A 198 50.55 46.40 -68.90
C ALA A 198 49.69 45.18 -69.24
N GLU A 199 50.22 44.23 -70.01
CA GLU A 199 49.51 43.01 -70.39
C GLU A 199 49.43 41.98 -69.25
N LEU A 200 50.46 41.90 -68.39
CA LEU A 200 50.42 41.13 -67.13
C LEU A 200 49.47 41.76 -66.11
N GLU A 201 49.38 43.09 -66.03
CA GLU A 201 48.41 43.79 -65.18
C GLU A 201 46.98 43.58 -65.67
N ASN A 202 46.77 43.66 -66.99
CA ASN A 202 45.46 43.40 -67.59
C ASN A 202 45.02 41.94 -67.42
N ASN A 203 45.95 40.99 -67.52
CA ASN A 203 45.66 39.56 -67.34
C ASN A 203 45.76 39.09 -65.88
N LYS A 204 46.16 39.94 -64.94
CA LYS A 204 46.27 39.62 -63.51
C LYS A 204 44.98 39.02 -62.95
N LYS A 205 43.82 39.53 -63.38
CA LYS A 205 42.50 39.01 -62.96
C LYS A 205 42.23 37.60 -63.48
N ALA A 206 42.62 37.29 -64.71
CA ALA A 206 42.44 35.97 -65.31
C ALA A 206 43.34 34.94 -64.64
N ILE A 207 44.61 35.29 -64.38
CA ILE A 207 45.55 34.44 -63.61
C ILE A 207 45.01 34.20 -62.20
N PHE A 208 44.42 35.21 -61.57
CA PHE A 208 43.82 35.09 -60.24
C PHE A 208 42.58 34.18 -60.24
N GLU A 209 41.75 34.23 -61.27
CA GLU A 209 40.63 33.30 -61.43
C GLU A 209 41.10 31.86 -61.69
N ASP A 210 42.12 31.64 -62.52
CA ASP A 210 42.66 30.30 -62.78
C ASP A 210 43.27 29.67 -61.51
N VAL A 211 44.01 30.44 -60.72
CA VAL A 211 44.57 29.96 -59.43
C VAL A 211 43.46 29.73 -58.39
N LYS A 212 42.35 30.48 -58.47
CA LYS A 212 41.20 30.33 -57.56
C LYS A 212 40.28 29.17 -57.96
N ALA A 213 40.16 28.89 -59.26
CA ALA A 213 39.40 27.80 -59.86
C ALA A 213 40.12 26.45 -59.74
N GLY A 214 41.43 26.46 -59.59
CA GLY A 214 42.23 25.30 -59.26
C GLY A 214 42.49 24.37 -60.46
N ILE A 215 43.77 24.21 -60.77
CA ILE A 215 44.32 22.85 -60.74
C ILE A 215 44.26 22.38 -59.29
#